data_AF-A0A7Y5A2Q4-F1
#
_entry.id   AF-A0A7Y5A2Q4-F1
#
_cell.length_a   1.000
_cell.length_b   1.000
_cell.length_c   1.000
_cell.angle_alpha   90.00
_cell.angle_beta   90.00
_cell.angle_gamma   90.00
#
_symmetry.space_group_name_H-M   'P 1'
#
loop_
_entity.id
_entity.type
_entity.pdbx_description
1 polymer ?
#
loop_
_entity_poly.entity_id
_entity_poly.type
_entity_poly.pdbx_seq_one_letter_code
_entity_poly.pdbx_strand_id
1 'polypeptide(L)'
;MYNITLEFSKNTVSGLLILKKTSDSTFRLILNAEMGPKLLDMELLPNEYKTIYAYKKLNKRRILKTFYIDFASLTGILTRNKAYNIDYSRLSTDFTYDLGKKNKIIYSSEPATTRINSGKMEDENSINTIFYYFYDSSTSGISSMKLEHQHFRMVILLKKINL
;
A
#
# COMPACT_ATOMS: atom_id res chain seq x y z
N MET A 1 12.82 2.86 2.98
CA MET A 1 13.18 2.51 1.58
C MET A 1 13.00 1.02 1.41
N TYR A 2 12.53 0.58 0.25
CA TYR A 2 12.19 -0.81 -0.01
C TYR A 2 12.72 -1.23 -1.37
N ASN A 3 13.19 -2.47 -1.49
CA ASN A 3 13.20 -3.16 -2.77
C ASN A 3 11.74 -3.44 -3.14
N ILE A 4 11.38 -3.20 -4.40
CA ILE A 4 10.04 -3.41 -4.92
C ILE A 4 10.10 -4.28 -6.16
N THR A 5 9.19 -5.25 -6.22
CA THR A 5 8.85 -5.97 -7.45
C THR A 5 7.40 -5.68 -7.77
N LEU A 6 7.16 -5.12 -8.96
CA LEU A 6 5.85 -4.85 -9.50
C LEU A 6 5.58 -5.80 -10.67
N GLU A 7 4.61 -6.68 -10.50
CA GLU A 7 4.10 -7.53 -11.57
C GLU A 7 2.78 -6.96 -12.05
N PHE A 8 2.65 -6.68 -13.34
CA PHE A 8 1.40 -6.19 -13.90
C PHE A 8 1.22 -6.64 -15.36
N SER A 9 0.06 -7.24 -15.63
CA SER A 9 -0.23 -7.88 -16.92
C SER A 9 0.82 -8.94 -17.31
N LYS A 10 1.73 -8.64 -18.25
CA LYS A 10 2.86 -9.50 -18.65
C LYS A 10 4.22 -8.82 -18.41
N ASN A 11 4.25 -7.74 -17.61
CA ASN A 11 5.46 -7.00 -17.30
C ASN A 11 5.83 -7.23 -15.84
N THR A 12 7.11 -7.40 -15.58
CA THR A 12 7.69 -7.34 -14.25
C THR A 12 8.70 -6.20 -14.22
N VAL A 13 8.64 -5.39 -13.17
CA VAL A 13 9.51 -4.25 -12.95
C VAL A 13 10.04 -4.35 -11.53
N SER A 14 11.35 -4.46 -11.38
CA SER A 14 12.02 -4.45 -10.08
C SER A 14 12.80 -3.16 -9.89
N GLY A 15 12.98 -2.76 -8.64
CA GLY A 15 13.64 -1.50 -8.34
C GLY A 15 13.65 -1.10 -6.87
N LEU A 16 13.93 0.18 -6.66
CA LEU A 16 13.96 0.82 -5.36
C LEU A 16 12.77 1.75 -5.21
N LEU A 17 11.98 1.53 -4.16
CA LEU A 17 10.90 2.40 -3.73
C LEU A 17 11.33 3.27 -2.56
N ILE A 18 11.17 4.57 -2.73
CA ILE A 18 11.34 5.58 -1.70
C ILE A 18 9.99 6.21 -1.45
N LEU A 19 9.55 6.15 -0.20
CA LEU A 19 8.36 6.82 0.29
C LEU A 19 8.79 7.78 1.39
N LYS A 20 8.59 9.07 1.18
CA LYS A 20 9.08 10.14 2.07
C LYS A 20 7.94 11.09 2.40
N LYS A 21 7.74 11.39 3.69
CA LYS A 21 6.86 12.48 4.14
C LYS A 21 7.46 13.82 3.72
N THR A 22 6.71 14.67 3.03
CA THR A 22 7.16 15.99 2.55
C THR A 22 6.50 17.15 3.30
N SER A 23 5.31 16.93 3.85
CA SER A 23 4.63 17.81 4.81
C SER A 23 3.73 16.97 5.71
N ASP A 24 2.94 17.58 6.59
CA ASP A 24 2.07 16.84 7.51
C ASP A 24 1.09 15.88 6.85
N SER A 25 0.58 16.25 5.67
CA SER A 25 -0.42 15.47 4.95
C SER A 25 0.00 15.10 3.53
N THR A 26 1.29 15.19 3.20
CA THR A 26 1.79 14.88 1.86
C THR A 26 3.00 13.96 1.89
N PHE A 27 3.03 13.05 0.94
CA PHE A 27 4.14 12.12 0.75
C PHE A 27 4.61 12.16 -0.69
N ARG A 28 5.89 11.87 -0.91
CA ARG A 28 6.45 11.65 -2.24
C ARG A 28 6.84 10.20 -2.38
N LEU A 29 6.34 9.57 -3.43
CA LEU A 29 6.61 8.20 -3.83
C LEU A 29 7.50 8.23 -5.07
N ILE A 30 8.70 7.67 -4.94
CA ILE A 30 9.68 7.59 -6.02
C ILE A 30 10.02 6.12 -6.24
N LEU A 31 9.89 5.66 -7.48
CA LEU A 31 10.33 4.35 -7.93
C LEU A 31 11.46 4.53 -8.93
N ASN A 32 12.60 3.91 -8.66
CA ASN A 32 13.74 3.83 -9.58
C ASN A 32 13.97 2.37 -9.97
N ALA A 33 14.47 2.12 -11.18
CA ALA A 33 15.04 0.82 -11.52
C ALA A 33 16.30 0.58 -10.66
N GLU A 34 16.69 -0.68 -10.47
CA GLU A 34 17.84 -1.06 -9.64
C GLU A 34 19.16 -0.38 -10.07
N MET A 35 19.32 -0.09 -11.36
CA MET A 35 20.53 0.52 -11.93
C MET A 35 20.30 1.86 -12.63
N GLY A 36 19.46 2.74 -12.07
CA GLY A 36 19.52 4.15 -12.46
C GLY A 36 18.18 4.86 -12.66
N PRO A 37 17.48 4.67 -13.79
CA PRO A 37 16.45 5.60 -14.21
C PRO A 37 15.24 5.57 -13.28
N LYS A 38 14.71 6.77 -13.04
CA LYS A 38 13.40 6.96 -12.42
C LYS A 38 12.33 6.34 -13.31
N LEU A 39 11.43 5.59 -12.69
CA LEU A 39 10.29 4.91 -13.32
C LEU A 39 8.98 5.58 -12.95
N LEU A 40 8.85 6.07 -11.72
CA LEU A 40 7.68 6.80 -11.23
C LEU A 40 8.12 7.83 -10.18
N ASP A 41 7.50 9.00 -10.20
CA ASP A 41 7.63 10.04 -9.19
C ASP A 41 6.30 10.75 -9.06
N MET A 42 5.68 10.61 -7.89
CA MET A 42 4.37 11.17 -7.62
C MET A 42 4.29 11.72 -6.20
N GLU A 43 3.53 12.79 -6.04
CA GLU A 43 3.09 13.30 -4.76
C GLU A 43 1.72 12.71 -4.42
N LEU A 44 1.60 12.22 -3.20
CA LEU A 44 0.38 11.70 -2.61
C LEU A 44 -0.18 12.79 -1.70
N LEU A 45 -1.40 13.23 -1.99
CA LEU A 45 -2.14 14.22 -1.22
C LEU A 45 -3.42 13.57 -0.64
N PRO A 46 -4.10 14.19 0.34
CA PRO A 46 -5.24 13.57 1.00
C PRO A 46 -6.41 13.20 0.07
N ASN A 47 -6.58 13.93 -1.05
CA ASN A 47 -7.71 13.73 -1.96
C ASN A 47 -7.32 13.41 -3.41
N GLU A 48 -6.04 13.55 -3.75
CA GLU A 48 -5.53 13.41 -5.12
C GLU A 48 -4.05 13.02 -5.14
N TYR A 49 -3.52 12.79 -6.34
CA TYR A 49 -2.09 12.63 -6.57
C TYR A 49 -1.64 13.54 -7.70
N LYS A 50 -0.38 14.00 -7.63
CA LYS A 50 0.29 14.70 -8.73
C LYS A 50 1.39 13.82 -9.28
N THR A 51 1.36 13.53 -10.58
CA THR A 51 2.44 12.79 -11.25
C THR A 51 3.48 13.77 -11.77
N ILE A 52 4.70 13.70 -11.23
CA ILE A 52 5.85 14.48 -11.70
C ILE A 52 6.48 13.77 -12.90
N TYR A 53 6.64 12.46 -12.81
CA TYR A 53 7.17 11.63 -13.88
C TYR A 53 6.58 10.22 -13.83
N ALA A 54 6.30 9.64 -14.99
CA ALA A 54 5.93 8.23 -15.11
C ALA A 54 6.46 7.66 -16.43
N TYR A 55 7.24 6.58 -16.33
CA TYR A 55 7.68 5.82 -17.48
C TYR A 55 6.47 5.30 -18.27
N LYS A 56 6.57 5.24 -19.61
CA LYS A 56 5.43 4.98 -20.52
C LYS A 56 4.56 3.78 -20.14
N LYS A 57 5.16 2.69 -19.62
CA LYS A 57 4.42 1.50 -19.20
C LYS A 57 3.63 1.70 -17.89
N LEU A 58 4.12 2.55 -16.99
CA LEU A 58 3.47 2.90 -15.73
C LEU A 58 2.53 4.11 -15.86
N ASN A 59 2.70 4.93 -16.90
CA ASN A 59 1.86 6.09 -17.20
C ASN A 59 0.50 5.68 -17.80
N LYS A 60 -0.25 4.88 -17.04
CA LYS A 60 -1.63 4.48 -17.32
C LYS A 60 -2.45 4.89 -16.12
N ARG A 61 -3.57 5.59 -16.35
CA ARG A 61 -4.44 6.11 -15.29
C ARG A 61 -4.79 5.07 -14.22
N ARG A 62 -5.10 3.84 -14.63
CA ARG A 62 -5.41 2.74 -13.70
C ARG A 62 -4.21 2.39 -12.80
N ILE A 63 -3.00 2.26 -13.36
CA ILE A 63 -1.77 1.98 -12.61
C ILE A 63 -1.48 3.11 -11.63
N LEU A 64 -1.47 4.36 -12.10
CA LEU A 64 -1.17 5.53 -11.25
C LEU A 64 -2.18 5.67 -10.10
N LYS A 65 -3.46 5.45 -10.38
CA LYS A 65 -4.53 5.46 -9.36
C LYS A 65 -4.35 4.33 -8.36
N THR A 66 -3.97 3.13 -8.81
CA THR A 66 -3.65 2.00 -7.93
C THR A 66 -2.48 2.35 -7.00
N PHE A 67 -1.35 2.83 -7.54
CA PHE A 67 -0.22 3.29 -6.73
C PHE A 67 -0.63 4.36 -5.71
N TYR A 68 -1.45 5.34 -6.13
CA TYR A 68 -1.96 6.34 -5.20
C TYR A 68 -2.75 5.70 -4.06
N ILE A 69 -3.76 4.89 -4.36
CA ILE A 69 -4.61 4.28 -3.34
C ILE A 69 -3.78 3.41 -2.39
N ASP A 70 -2.90 2.56 -2.92
CA ASP A 70 -2.08 1.65 -2.13
C ASP A 70 -1.21 2.40 -1.14
N PHE A 71 -0.39 3.33 -1.63
CA PHE A 71 0.59 4.01 -0.79
C PHE A 71 -0.02 5.13 0.06
N ALA A 72 -1.10 5.77 -0.39
CA ALA A 72 -1.85 6.72 0.43
C ALA A 72 -2.58 6.03 1.59
N SER A 73 -3.09 4.81 1.38
CA SER A 73 -3.68 4.00 2.46
C SER A 73 -2.60 3.55 3.45
N LEU A 74 -1.47 3.05 2.96
CA LEU A 74 -0.35 2.60 3.82
C LEU A 74 0.29 3.73 4.64
N THR A 75 0.25 4.97 4.15
CA THR A 75 0.73 6.15 4.90
C THR A 75 -0.32 6.71 5.87
N GLY A 76 -1.57 6.25 5.76
CA GLY A 76 -2.68 6.73 6.57
C GLY A 76 -3.23 8.10 6.16
N ILE A 77 -2.77 8.71 5.05
CA ILE A 77 -3.26 10.04 4.63
C ILE A 77 -4.72 10.05 4.17
N LEU A 78 -5.27 8.88 3.85
CA LEU A 78 -6.67 8.71 3.48
C LEU A 78 -7.58 8.42 4.70
N THR A 79 -6.99 8.07 5.84
CA THR A 79 -7.74 7.65 7.03
C THR A 79 -8.50 8.82 7.63
N ARG A 80 -9.83 8.68 7.77
CA ARG A 80 -10.70 9.70 8.36
C ARG A 80 -11.18 9.32 9.76
N ASN A 81 -11.69 8.10 9.89
CA ASN A 81 -12.25 7.58 11.14
C ASN A 81 -11.64 6.21 11.45
N LYS A 82 -11.56 5.89 12.74
CA LYS A 82 -11.04 4.63 13.25
C LYS A 82 -12.10 3.95 14.12
N ALA A 83 -12.42 2.70 13.80
CA ALA A 83 -13.30 1.85 14.58
C ALA A 83 -12.58 0.55 14.96
N TYR A 84 -12.95 -0.03 16.09
CA TYR A 84 -12.34 -1.25 16.63
C TYR A 84 -13.42 -2.32 16.77
N ASN A 85 -13.17 -3.51 16.22
CA ASN A 85 -14.01 -4.68 16.44
C ASN A 85 -13.10 -5.79 17.01
N ILE A 86 -13.43 -6.30 18.19
CA ILE A 86 -12.73 -7.42 18.80
C ILE A 86 -13.56 -8.68 18.51
N ASP A 87 -13.00 -9.60 17.72
CA ASP A 87 -13.63 -10.89 17.45
C ASP A 87 -12.96 -11.97 18.33
N TYR A 88 -13.59 -12.26 19.46
CA TYR A 88 -13.13 -13.28 20.39
C TYR A 88 -13.16 -14.70 19.81
N SER A 89 -13.97 -14.96 18.78
CA SER A 89 -14.11 -16.31 18.20
C SER A 89 -12.92 -16.71 17.31
N ARG A 90 -12.27 -15.71 16.70
CA ARG A 90 -11.14 -15.92 15.77
C ARG A 90 -9.79 -15.77 16.43
N LEU A 91 -9.75 -15.44 17.73
CA LEU A 91 -8.54 -14.97 18.40
C LEU A 91 -7.84 -13.94 17.50
N SER A 92 -8.57 -12.90 17.08
CA SER A 92 -8.03 -11.81 16.28
C SER A 92 -8.67 -10.49 16.66
N THR A 93 -7.87 -9.42 16.70
CA THR A 93 -8.39 -8.06 16.82
C THR A 93 -8.38 -7.40 15.45
N ASP A 94 -9.55 -6.97 14.99
CA ASP A 94 -9.73 -6.29 13.71
C ASP A 94 -9.82 -4.77 13.89
N PHE A 95 -8.96 -4.04 13.19
CA PHE A 95 -8.96 -2.58 13.13
C PHE A 95 -9.56 -2.13 11.81
N THR A 96 -10.70 -1.45 11.86
CA THR A 96 -11.36 -0.92 10.67
C THR A 96 -11.12 0.58 10.55
N TYR A 97 -10.64 1.00 9.38
CA TYR A 97 -10.42 2.41 9.06
C TYR A 97 -11.27 2.79 7.86
N ASP A 98 -12.03 3.88 8.00
CA ASP A 98 -12.77 4.50 6.90
C ASP A 98 -11.82 5.41 6.12
N LEU A 99 -11.70 5.15 4.81
CA LEU A 99 -10.86 5.90 3.88
C LEU A 99 -11.65 6.98 3.11
N GLY A 100 -12.95 7.12 3.41
CA GLY A 100 -13.89 7.92 2.64
C GLY A 100 -14.25 7.29 1.29
N LYS A 101 -15.15 7.94 0.55
CA LYS A 101 -15.67 7.46 -0.76
C LYS A 101 -16.21 6.03 -0.73
N LYS A 102 -16.70 5.58 0.44
CA LYS A 102 -17.23 4.24 0.69
C LYS A 102 -16.18 3.12 0.57
N ASN A 103 -14.91 3.45 0.78
CA ASN A 103 -13.83 2.48 0.92
C ASN A 103 -13.49 2.29 2.38
N LYS A 104 -13.20 1.06 2.78
CA LYS A 104 -12.70 0.73 4.11
C LYS A 104 -11.47 -0.16 4.00
N ILE A 105 -10.59 -0.06 4.97
CA ILE A 105 -9.49 -1.00 5.16
C ILE A 105 -9.62 -1.64 6.54
N ILE A 106 -9.49 -2.96 6.56
CA ILE A 106 -9.57 -3.79 7.75
C ILE A 106 -8.21 -4.45 7.93
N TYR A 107 -7.58 -4.24 9.09
CA TYR A 107 -6.34 -4.89 9.46
C TYR A 107 -6.60 -5.90 10.57
N SER A 108 -6.12 -7.13 10.38
CA SER A 108 -6.24 -8.19 11.37
C SER A 108 -4.92 -8.37 12.10
N SER A 109 -4.99 -8.39 13.43
CA SER A 109 -3.84 -8.57 14.30
C SER A 109 -3.97 -9.81 15.18
N GLU A 110 -2.82 -10.37 15.53
CA GLU A 110 -2.74 -11.44 16.53
C GLU A 110 -2.95 -10.84 17.95
N PRO A 111 -3.89 -11.35 18.75
CA PRO A 111 -4.27 -10.75 20.04
C PRO A 111 -3.12 -10.66 21.03
N ALA A 112 -2.24 -11.68 21.03
CA ALA A 112 -1.14 -11.76 21.99
C ALA A 112 -0.02 -10.76 21.69
N THR A 113 0.13 -10.32 20.44
CA THR A 113 1.29 -9.54 20.00
C THR A 113 0.93 -8.18 19.43
N THR A 114 -0.35 -7.91 19.14
CA THR A 114 -0.84 -6.73 18.38
C THR A 114 -0.21 -6.57 16.99
N ARG A 115 0.53 -7.59 16.52
CA ARG A 115 1.20 -7.58 15.23
C ARG A 115 0.14 -7.73 14.15
N ILE A 116 0.12 -6.79 13.20
CA ILE A 116 -0.74 -6.85 12.03
C ILE A 116 -0.14 -7.89 11.08
N ASN A 117 -0.92 -8.92 10.77
CA ASN A 117 -0.49 -10.01 9.89
C ASN A 117 -1.03 -9.84 8.47
N SER A 118 -2.22 -9.24 8.36
CA SER A 118 -2.85 -8.98 7.07
C SER A 118 -3.76 -7.76 7.13
N GLY A 119 -4.14 -7.30 5.94
CA GLY A 119 -5.21 -6.35 5.77
C GLY A 119 -6.00 -6.63 4.51
N LYS A 120 -7.22 -6.10 4.46
CA LYS A 120 -8.09 -6.13 3.30
C LYS A 120 -8.67 -4.73 3.12
N MET A 121 -8.49 -4.16 1.94
CA MET A 121 -9.21 -2.96 1.54
C MET A 121 -10.25 -3.33 0.49
N GLU A 122 -11.44 -2.78 0.63
CA GLU A 122 -12.53 -2.98 -0.32
C GLU A 122 -13.32 -1.69 -0.51
N ASP A 123 -13.87 -1.53 -1.71
CA ASP A 123 -14.97 -0.59 -1.95
C ASP A 123 -16.29 -1.16 -1.42
N GLU A 124 -17.33 -0.33 -1.41
CA GLU A 124 -18.66 -0.67 -0.87
C GLU A 124 -19.21 -2.00 -1.36
N ASN A 125 -18.93 -2.34 -2.63
CA ASN A 125 -19.45 -3.53 -3.30
C ASN A 125 -18.42 -4.67 -3.39
N SER A 126 -17.27 -4.53 -2.74
CA SER A 126 -16.13 -5.46 -2.80
C SER A 126 -15.64 -5.80 -4.22
N ILE A 127 -15.92 -4.92 -5.19
CA ILE A 127 -15.48 -5.03 -6.58
C ILE A 127 -13.99 -4.70 -6.67
N ASN A 128 -13.49 -3.74 -5.89
CA ASN A 128 -12.07 -3.42 -5.86
C ASN A 128 -11.47 -3.85 -4.53
N THR A 129 -11.11 -5.13 -4.45
CA THR A 129 -10.48 -5.71 -3.27
C THR A 129 -8.96 -5.78 -3.43
N ILE A 130 -8.25 -5.32 -2.40
CA ILE A 130 -6.80 -5.40 -2.26
C ILE A 130 -6.48 -6.15 -0.97
N PHE A 131 -5.67 -7.19 -1.08
CA PHE A 131 -5.15 -7.92 0.07
C PHE A 131 -3.74 -7.45 0.39
N TYR A 132 -3.51 -7.11 1.65
CA TYR A 132 -2.22 -6.77 2.22
C TYR A 132 -1.74 -7.95 3.06
N TYR A 133 -0.56 -8.46 2.77
CA TYR A 133 0.09 -9.48 3.58
C TYR A 133 1.36 -8.87 4.17
N PHE A 134 1.48 -8.92 5.49
CA PHE A 134 2.62 -8.37 6.21
C PHE A 134 3.45 -9.51 6.77
N TYR A 135 4.70 -9.59 6.34
CA TYR A 135 5.62 -10.64 6.73
C TYR A 135 6.72 -10.05 7.62
N ASP A 136 7.06 -10.80 8.67
CA ASP A 136 8.12 -10.47 9.61
C ASP A 136 8.01 -9.02 10.15
N SER A 137 6.87 -8.75 10.79
CA SER A 137 6.56 -7.51 11.48
C SER A 137 7.29 -7.44 12.82
N SER A 138 8.62 -7.45 12.84
CA SER A 138 9.40 -7.28 14.09
C SER A 138 9.10 -5.94 14.77
N THR A 139 9.62 -5.72 15.99
CA THR A 139 9.47 -4.45 16.74
C THR A 139 9.94 -3.21 15.96
N SER A 140 10.73 -3.38 14.89
CA SER A 140 11.21 -2.33 13.98
C SER A 140 10.29 -2.03 12.79
N GLY A 141 9.09 -2.60 12.78
CA GLY A 141 8.07 -2.46 11.74
C GLY A 141 8.04 -3.64 10.75
N ILE A 142 7.25 -3.47 9.68
CA ILE A 142 7.05 -4.48 8.63
C ILE A 142 8.32 -4.61 7.78
N SER A 143 8.95 -5.80 7.79
CA SER A 143 10.16 -6.06 6.99
C SER A 143 9.83 -6.42 5.54
N SER A 144 8.69 -7.06 5.27
CA SER A 144 8.21 -7.28 3.90
C SER A 144 6.70 -7.29 3.79
N MET A 145 6.21 -6.91 2.61
CA MET A 145 4.79 -6.75 2.36
C MET A 145 4.44 -7.19 0.94
N LYS A 146 3.28 -7.83 0.78
CA LYS A 146 2.67 -8.08 -0.53
C LYS A 146 1.32 -7.37 -0.62
N LEU A 147 1.09 -6.64 -1.70
CA LEU A 147 -0.22 -6.11 -2.08
C LEU A 147 -0.70 -6.88 -3.30
N GLU A 148 -1.89 -7.46 -3.21
CA GLU A 148 -2.47 -8.27 -4.25
C GLU A 148 -3.86 -7.77 -4.62
N HIS A 149 -4.05 -7.44 -5.89
CA HIS A 149 -5.28 -6.87 -6.41
C HIS A 149 -6.13 -7.94 -7.09
N GLN A 150 -7.37 -8.14 -6.63
CA GLN A 150 -8.20 -9.23 -7.12
C GLN A 150 -8.69 -9.02 -8.57
N HIS A 151 -9.12 -7.80 -8.91
CA HIS A 151 -9.77 -7.48 -10.20
C HIS A 151 -8.88 -6.69 -11.16
N PHE A 152 -7.60 -6.55 -10.81
CA PHE A 152 -6.58 -5.93 -11.62
C PHE A 152 -5.33 -6.79 -11.47
N ARG A 153 -4.81 -7.37 -12.56
CA ARG A 153 -3.58 -8.19 -12.48
C ARG A 153 -2.38 -7.32 -12.15
N MET A 154 -2.22 -6.99 -10.87
CA MET A 154 -1.13 -6.24 -10.29
C MET A 154 -0.78 -6.82 -8.92
N VAL A 155 0.50 -7.16 -8.74
CA VAL A 155 1.07 -7.56 -7.46
C VAL A 155 2.25 -6.65 -7.16
N ILE A 156 2.30 -6.13 -5.94
CA ILE A 156 3.42 -5.33 -5.45
C ILE A 156 4.06 -6.11 -4.30
N LEU A 157 5.33 -6.43 -4.43
CA LEU A 157 6.15 -7.02 -3.38
C LEU A 157 7.11 -5.95 -2.88
N LEU A 158 7.16 -5.76 -1.57
CA LEU A 158 8.06 -4.82 -0.90
C LEU A 158 8.94 -5.57 0.09
N LYS A 159 10.25 -5.31 0.06
CA LYS A 159 11.19 -5.80 1.06
C LYS A 159 12.01 -4.63 1.60
N LYS A 160 11.92 -4.39 2.90
CA LYS A 160 12.65 -3.31 3.59
C LYS A 160 14.14 -3.55 3.39
N ILE A 161 14.87 -2.48 3.10
CA ILE A 161 16.33 -2.51 3.04
C ILE A 161 16.82 -2.19 4.44
N ASN A 162 17.54 -3.13 5.04
CA ASN A 162 18.26 -2.91 6.28
C ASN A 162 19.62 -2.33 5.89
N LEU A 163 19.86 -1.09 6.28
CA LEU A 163 21.17 -0.43 6.20
C LEU A 163 21.88 -0.57 7.55
#